data_AF-A0A2P6QSF8-F1
#
_entry.id   AF-A0A2P6QSF8-F1
#
_cell.length_a   1.000
_cell.length_b   1.000
_cell.length_c   1.000
_cell.angle_alpha   90.00
_cell.angle_beta   90.00
_cell.angle_gamma   90.00
#
_symmetry.space_group_name_H-M   'P 1'
#
loop_
_entity.id
_entity.type
_entity.pdbx_description
1 polymer ?
#
loop_
_entity_poly.entity_id
_entity_poly.type
_entity_poly.pdbx_seq_one_letter_code
_entity_poly.pdbx_strand_id
1 'polypeptide(L)'
;MSHSSELPYNPSNDLEAGLKEVPVERVNRWGQVKLYLKPLYRFRHTLVLKREEEKKQAARKLRIRAHIQALRAVAIFKQVADQVKGSGDDFPIEPEELASMSRNSDVHALQRYRGKEGLADSLKTNLDKGIDGGDLQKRIDKFGSNKNPPEIATSHWTCLWEALYDFTRIVLVIAFVGSVVMGIMEEVSLESLNAY
;
A
#
# COMPACT_ATOMS: atom_id res chain seq x y z
N MET A 1 -64.73 5.61 -36.51
CA MET A 1 -63.80 5.69 -35.37
C MET A 1 -63.48 4.27 -34.92
N SER A 2 -62.36 3.71 -35.37
CA SER A 2 -61.84 2.44 -34.87
C SER A 2 -60.77 2.74 -33.83
N HIS A 3 -61.09 2.43 -32.56
CA HIS A 3 -60.16 2.51 -31.44
C HIS A 3 -59.09 1.43 -31.61
N SER A 4 -57.87 1.82 -31.99
CA SER A 4 -56.69 0.96 -31.87
C SER A 4 -56.27 0.95 -30.41
N SER A 5 -56.46 -0.19 -29.76
CA SER A 5 -55.99 -0.46 -28.39
C SER A 5 -54.47 -0.55 -28.38
N GLU A 6 -53.79 0.43 -27.76
CA GLU A 6 -52.36 0.37 -27.47
C GLU A 6 -52.12 -0.70 -26.39
N LEU A 7 -51.50 -1.82 -26.79
CA LEU A 7 -50.99 -2.80 -25.85
C LEU A 7 -49.73 -2.27 -25.15
N PRO A 8 -49.50 -2.62 -23.87
CA PRO A 8 -48.33 -2.14 -23.13
C PRO A 8 -47.04 -2.63 -23.78
N TYR A 9 -46.11 -1.70 -23.98
CA TYR A 9 -44.82 -1.92 -24.61
C TYR A 9 -44.04 -3.06 -23.92
N ASN A 10 -43.80 -4.16 -24.65
CA ASN A 10 -43.07 -5.34 -24.20
C ASN A 10 -41.74 -5.45 -24.97
N PRO A 11 -40.58 -5.26 -24.29
CA PRO A 11 -39.26 -5.20 -24.95
C PRO A 11 -38.80 -6.54 -25.54
N SER A 12 -39.49 -7.64 -25.22
CA SER A 12 -39.13 -9.00 -25.68
C SER A 12 -39.48 -9.23 -27.15
N ASN A 13 -40.49 -8.51 -27.67
CA ASN A 13 -40.95 -8.64 -29.05
C ASN A 13 -40.05 -7.89 -30.05
N ASP A 14 -39.15 -7.04 -29.56
CA ASP A 14 -38.35 -6.11 -30.38
C ASP A 14 -37.20 -6.82 -31.13
N LEU A 15 -36.71 -7.96 -30.61
CA LEU A 15 -35.66 -8.74 -31.26
C LEU A 15 -36.17 -9.51 -32.49
N GLU A 16 -37.43 -9.96 -32.47
CA GLU A 16 -38.05 -10.70 -33.58
C GLU A 16 -38.68 -9.78 -34.64
N ALA A 17 -39.19 -8.61 -34.24
CA ALA A 17 -39.82 -7.65 -35.15
C ALA A 17 -38.82 -6.90 -36.08
N GLY A 18 -37.55 -6.80 -35.67
CA GLY A 18 -36.52 -6.04 -36.39
C GLY A 18 -36.22 -6.50 -37.82
N LEU A 19 -36.68 -7.68 -38.23
CA LEU A 19 -36.47 -8.21 -39.59
C LEU A 19 -37.63 -7.93 -40.56
N LYS A 20 -38.82 -7.54 -40.07
CA LYS A 20 -40.04 -7.48 -40.91
C LYS A 20 -40.62 -6.07 -41.12
N GLU A 21 -40.09 -5.04 -40.46
CA GLU A 21 -40.69 -3.70 -40.47
C GLU A 21 -40.11 -2.69 -41.48
N VAL A 22 -40.99 -1.77 -41.91
CA VAL A 22 -40.75 -0.73 -42.91
C VAL A 22 -39.65 0.24 -42.41
N PRO A 23 -38.73 0.70 -43.28
CA PRO A 23 -37.54 1.47 -42.88
C PRO A 23 -37.83 2.72 -42.04
N VAL A 24 -38.97 3.39 -42.27
CA VAL A 24 -39.33 4.67 -41.63
C VAL A 24 -39.71 4.49 -40.16
N GLU A 25 -40.48 3.45 -39.85
CA GLU A 25 -40.90 3.14 -38.47
C GLU A 25 -39.72 2.77 -37.57
N ARG A 26 -38.73 2.06 -38.14
CA ARG A 26 -37.47 1.73 -37.46
C ARG A 26 -36.75 3.02 -37.00
N VAL A 27 -36.60 4.00 -37.89
CA VAL A 27 -35.90 5.26 -37.59
C VAL A 27 -36.60 6.04 -36.47
N ASN A 28 -37.94 6.10 -36.49
CA ASN A 28 -38.70 6.79 -35.44
C ASN A 28 -38.59 6.10 -34.07
N ARG A 29 -38.55 4.76 -34.01
CA ARG A 29 -38.34 4.01 -32.76
C ARG A 29 -36.94 4.23 -32.17
N TRP A 30 -35.89 4.22 -33.02
CA TRP A 30 -34.54 4.57 -32.57
C TRP A 30 -34.44 6.02 -32.07
N GLY A 31 -35.28 6.92 -32.59
CA GLY A 31 -35.48 8.26 -32.06
C GLY A 31 -35.99 8.25 -30.61
N GLN A 32 -37.03 7.46 -30.32
CA GLN A 32 -37.60 7.32 -28.97
C GLN A 32 -36.62 6.64 -28.00
N VAL A 33 -35.98 5.54 -28.40
CA VAL A 33 -34.99 4.83 -27.58
C VAL A 33 -33.81 5.74 -27.19
N LYS A 34 -33.35 6.60 -28.11
CA LYS A 34 -32.32 7.61 -27.81
C LYS A 34 -32.77 8.64 -26.77
N LEU A 35 -34.06 9.00 -26.74
CA LEU A 35 -34.60 9.93 -25.74
C LEU A 35 -34.56 9.32 -24.33
N TYR A 36 -34.76 8.01 -24.17
CA TYR A 36 -34.66 7.33 -22.88
C TYR A 36 -33.22 6.97 -22.48
N LEU A 37 -32.35 6.65 -23.45
CA LEU A 37 -30.92 6.38 -23.20
C LEU A 37 -30.15 7.63 -22.76
N LYS A 38 -30.50 8.82 -23.26
CA LYS A 38 -29.81 10.08 -22.91
C LYS A 38 -29.87 10.39 -21.39
N PRO A 39 -31.04 10.33 -20.73
CA PRO A 39 -31.15 10.43 -19.27
C PRO A 39 -30.39 9.34 -18.52
N LEU A 40 -30.45 8.09 -18.97
CA LEU A 40 -29.72 6.97 -18.34
C LEU A 40 -28.20 7.16 -18.42
N TYR A 41 -27.69 7.62 -19.56
CA TYR A 41 -26.28 7.97 -19.71
C TYR A 41 -25.88 9.11 -18.79
N ARG A 42 -26.71 10.16 -18.70
CA ARG A 42 -26.51 11.28 -17.78
C ARG A 42 -26.52 10.83 -16.31
N PHE A 43 -27.40 9.91 -15.92
CA PHE A 43 -27.47 9.38 -14.57
C PHE A 43 -26.24 8.54 -14.20
N ARG A 44 -25.80 7.66 -15.10
CA ARG A 44 -24.57 6.89 -14.89
C ARG A 44 -23.34 7.80 -14.83
N HIS A 45 -23.30 8.84 -15.66
CA HIS A 45 -22.22 9.83 -15.66
C HIS A 45 -22.18 10.62 -14.35
N THR A 46 -23.32 11.11 -13.84
CA THR A 46 -23.34 11.83 -12.56
C THR A 46 -22.95 10.95 -11.38
N LEU A 47 -23.29 9.66 -11.39
CA LEU A 47 -22.83 8.71 -10.38
C LEU A 47 -21.31 8.47 -10.43
N VAL A 48 -20.74 8.38 -11.64
CA VAL A 48 -19.28 8.23 -11.81
C VAL A 48 -18.55 9.50 -11.35
N LEU A 49 -19.05 10.68 -11.73
CA LEU A 49 -18.50 11.97 -11.28
C LEU A 49 -18.52 12.11 -9.76
N LYS A 50 -19.63 11.76 -9.10
CA LYS A 50 -19.72 11.77 -7.63
C LYS A 50 -18.69 10.85 -6.97
N ARG A 51 -18.52 9.60 -7.47
CA ARG A 51 -17.50 8.68 -6.95
C ARG A 51 -16.08 9.21 -7.12
N GLU A 52 -15.78 9.86 -8.24
CA GLU A 52 -14.45 10.46 -8.45
C GLU A 52 -14.21 11.63 -7.51
N GLU A 53 -15.21 12.48 -7.26
CA GLU A 53 -15.13 13.56 -6.30
C GLU A 53 -14.93 13.04 -4.88
N GLU A 54 -15.69 12.02 -4.45
CA GLU A 54 -15.52 11.36 -3.15
C GLU A 54 -14.11 10.79 -2.99
N LYS A 55 -13.58 10.11 -4.02
CA LYS A 55 -12.19 9.61 -4.03
C LYS A 55 -11.17 10.75 -3.91
N LYS A 56 -11.36 11.84 -4.67
CA LYS A 56 -10.49 13.03 -4.59
C LYS A 56 -10.55 13.67 -3.20
N GLN A 57 -11.73 13.75 -2.59
CA GLN A 57 -11.91 14.25 -1.23
C GLN A 57 -11.24 13.34 -0.19
N ALA A 58 -11.39 12.02 -0.30
CA ALA A 58 -10.72 11.06 0.57
C ALA A 58 -9.18 11.18 0.46
N ALA A 59 -8.65 11.29 -0.76
CA ALA A 59 -7.22 11.49 -1.00
C ALA A 59 -6.72 12.83 -0.42
N ARG A 60 -7.49 13.92 -0.55
CA ARG A 60 -7.15 15.22 0.07
C ARG A 60 -7.10 15.12 1.59
N LYS A 61 -8.09 14.48 2.23
CA LYS A 61 -8.12 14.26 3.68
C LYS A 61 -6.90 13.45 4.15
N LEU A 62 -6.52 12.41 3.40
CA LEU A 62 -5.34 11.59 3.72
C LEU A 62 -4.04 12.40 3.64
N ARG A 63 -3.88 13.23 2.59
CA ARG A 63 -2.71 14.11 2.45
C ARG A 63 -2.57 15.10 3.60
N ILE A 64 -3.67 15.71 4.03
CA ILE A 64 -3.67 16.65 5.16
C ILE A 64 -3.24 15.93 6.45
N ARG A 65 -3.77 14.72 6.70
CA ARG A 65 -3.37 13.90 7.86
C ARG A 65 -1.89 13.55 7.83
N ALA A 66 -1.36 13.17 6.66
CA ALA A 66 0.06 12.86 6.50
C ALA A 66 0.95 14.08 6.78
N HIS A 67 0.59 15.27 6.28
CA HIS A 67 1.33 16.51 6.59
C HIS A 67 1.30 16.85 8.08
N ILE A 68 0.15 16.69 8.76
CA ILE A 68 0.06 16.93 10.21
C ILE A 68 0.91 15.92 10.99
N GLN A 69 0.89 14.64 10.60
CA GLN A 69 1.72 13.62 11.23
C GLN A 69 3.22 13.90 11.02
N ALA A 70 3.63 14.32 9.82
CA ALA A 70 5.01 14.70 9.54
C ALA A 70 5.47 15.89 10.40
N LEU A 71 4.64 16.93 10.53
CA LEU A 71 4.94 18.09 11.39
C LEU A 71 5.07 17.70 12.87
N ARG A 72 4.19 16.83 13.36
CA ARG A 72 4.28 16.31 14.75
C ARG A 72 5.56 15.52 14.96
N ALA A 73 5.94 14.67 14.02
CA ALA A 73 7.18 13.91 14.10
C ALA A 73 8.39 14.86 14.17
N VAL A 74 8.45 15.87 13.29
CA VAL A 74 9.52 16.89 13.31
C VAL A 74 9.59 17.62 14.65
N ALA A 75 8.45 17.97 15.24
CA ALA A 75 8.42 18.62 16.56
C ALA A 75 8.96 17.71 17.68
N ILE A 76 8.61 16.42 17.67
CA ILE A 76 9.14 15.44 18.62
C ILE A 76 10.65 15.27 18.41
N PHE A 77 11.11 15.13 17.16
CA PHE A 77 12.53 15.06 16.85
C PHE A 77 13.30 16.29 17.32
N LYS A 78 12.72 17.48 17.15
CA LYS A 78 13.32 18.72 17.66
C LYS A 78 13.37 18.73 19.19
N GLN A 79 12.32 18.32 19.88
CA GLN A 79 12.31 18.23 21.34
C GLN A 79 13.33 17.21 21.86
N VAL A 80 13.44 16.05 21.22
CA VAL A 80 14.47 15.05 21.55
C VAL A 80 15.87 15.60 21.28
N ALA A 81 16.07 16.28 20.15
CA ALA A 81 17.34 16.94 19.85
C ALA A 81 17.69 18.05 20.85
N ASP A 82 16.71 18.83 21.31
CA ASP A 82 16.90 19.87 22.33
C ASP A 82 17.15 19.26 23.73
N GLN A 83 16.55 18.12 24.06
CA GLN A 83 16.85 17.35 25.29
C GLN A 83 18.26 16.75 25.26
N VAL A 84 18.70 16.25 24.10
CA VAL A 84 20.09 15.76 23.89
C VAL A 84 21.09 16.92 23.94
N LYS A 85 20.74 18.10 23.40
CA LYS A 85 21.56 19.32 23.56
C LYS A 85 21.55 19.86 24.99
N GLY A 86 20.50 19.60 25.76
CA GLY A 86 20.36 20.00 27.17
C GLY A 86 21.17 19.16 28.16
N SER A 87 21.58 17.93 27.79
CA SER A 87 22.38 17.04 28.64
C SER A 87 23.87 17.04 28.26
N GLY A 88 24.50 18.21 28.29
CA GLY A 88 25.95 18.36 28.39
C GLY A 88 26.74 17.94 27.15
N ASP A 89 27.35 18.92 26.48
CA ASP A 89 28.44 18.71 25.53
C ASP A 89 29.65 18.07 26.23
N ASP A 90 29.58 16.77 26.50
CA ASP A 90 30.66 16.02 27.15
C ASP A 90 31.74 15.63 26.12
N PHE A 91 31.46 15.79 24.82
CA PHE A 91 32.41 15.58 23.73
C PHE A 91 32.34 16.73 22.73
N PRO A 92 33.46 17.36 22.33
CA PRO A 92 33.48 18.49 21.38
C PRO A 92 33.23 18.10 19.92
N ILE A 93 33.24 16.81 19.59
CA ILE A 93 33.07 16.31 18.22
C ILE A 93 31.64 15.88 17.91
N GLU A 94 31.19 16.16 16.69
CA GLU A 94 29.88 15.74 16.16
C GLU A 94 29.97 14.34 15.52
N PRO A 95 28.97 13.44 15.73
CA PRO A 95 28.96 12.11 15.12
C PRO A 95 28.98 12.13 13.59
N GLU A 96 28.34 13.12 12.96
CA GLU A 96 28.31 13.24 11.48
C GLU A 96 29.70 13.52 10.91
N GLU A 97 30.50 14.33 11.62
CA GLU A 97 31.86 14.66 11.20
C GLU A 97 32.77 13.43 11.28
N LEU A 98 32.70 12.65 12.36
CA LEU A 98 33.40 11.35 12.48
C LEU A 98 33.02 10.38 11.36
N ALA A 99 31.73 10.27 11.05
CA ALA A 99 31.24 9.39 10.01
C ALA A 99 31.78 9.81 8.63
N SER A 100 31.83 11.12 8.35
CA SER A 100 32.39 11.64 7.09
C SER A 100 33.90 11.35 6.97
N MET A 101 34.65 11.53 8.05
CA MET A 101 36.09 11.25 8.10
C MET A 101 36.39 9.77 7.89
N SER A 102 35.63 8.89 8.56
CA SER A 102 35.79 7.43 8.41
C SER A 102 35.37 6.95 7.02
N ARG A 103 34.32 7.52 6.43
CA ARG A 103 33.80 7.10 5.12
C ARG A 103 34.71 7.53 3.98
N ASN A 104 35.26 8.74 4.05
CA ASN A 104 36.09 9.29 2.98
C ASN A 104 37.59 9.02 3.18
N SER A 105 37.98 8.41 4.32
CA SER A 105 39.39 8.26 4.72
C SER A 105 40.14 9.59 4.65
N ASP A 106 39.49 10.68 5.07
CA ASP A 106 39.99 12.05 4.90
C ASP A 106 41.10 12.35 5.92
N VAL A 107 42.34 12.04 5.53
CA VAL A 107 43.55 12.30 6.33
C VAL A 107 43.71 13.80 6.63
N HIS A 108 43.23 14.66 5.73
CA HIS A 108 43.24 16.11 5.93
C HIS A 108 42.29 16.58 7.04
N ALA A 109 41.16 15.91 7.23
CA ALA A 109 40.23 16.22 8.31
C ALA A 109 40.80 15.79 9.67
N LEU A 110 41.47 14.62 9.73
CA LEU A 110 42.26 14.19 10.90
C LEU A 110 43.32 15.23 11.30
N GLN A 111 43.97 15.86 10.33
CA GLN A 111 45.00 16.86 10.62
C GLN A 111 44.44 18.14 11.24
N ARG A 112 43.18 18.49 10.96
CA ARG A 112 42.48 19.61 11.64
C ARG A 112 42.29 19.34 13.13
N TYR A 113 42.13 18.07 13.51
CA TYR A 113 42.02 17.60 14.90
C TYR A 113 43.38 17.33 15.56
N ARG A 114 44.47 17.95 15.10
CA ARG A 114 45.86 17.66 15.53
C ARG A 114 46.26 16.19 15.35
N GLY A 115 45.64 15.46 14.42
CA GLY A 115 45.92 14.06 14.16
C GLY A 115 45.25 13.11 15.17
N LYS A 116 45.81 11.90 15.29
CA LYS A 116 45.25 10.83 16.14
C LYS A 116 45.18 11.19 17.63
N GLU A 117 46.10 12.02 18.11
CA GLU A 117 46.19 12.43 19.52
C GLU A 117 45.08 13.40 19.89
N GLY A 118 44.89 14.49 19.12
CA GLY A 118 43.80 15.43 19.39
C GLY A 118 42.41 14.84 19.11
N LEU A 119 42.30 13.84 18.24
CA LEU A 119 41.07 13.06 18.06
C LEU A 119 40.77 12.18 19.29
N ALA A 120 41.79 11.54 19.86
CA ALA A 120 41.64 10.75 21.09
C ALA A 120 41.23 11.64 22.28
N ASP A 121 41.85 12.80 22.42
CA ASP A 121 41.45 13.80 23.43
C ASP A 121 40.01 14.27 23.25
N SER A 122 39.60 14.52 22.01
CA SER A 122 38.24 14.93 21.66
C SER A 122 37.20 13.83 21.93
N LEU A 123 37.59 12.57 21.81
CA LEU A 123 36.76 11.41 22.15
C LEU A 123 36.93 10.95 23.60
N LYS A 124 37.74 11.65 24.41
CA LYS A 124 38.16 11.26 25.76
C LYS A 124 38.59 9.79 25.83
N THR A 125 39.32 9.32 24.82
CA THR A 125 39.83 7.95 24.74
C THR A 125 41.33 7.93 24.95
N ASN A 126 41.83 6.87 25.60
CA ASN A 126 43.26 6.67 25.72
C ASN A 126 43.76 5.81 24.54
N LEU A 127 44.86 6.21 23.89
CA LEU A 127 45.42 5.47 22.75
C LEU A 127 46.00 4.10 23.15
N ASP A 128 46.53 3.98 24.37
CA ASP A 128 47.18 2.76 24.84
C ASP A 128 46.22 1.85 25.61
N LYS A 129 45.30 2.44 26.38
CA LYS A 129 44.38 1.72 27.29
C LYS A 129 42.93 1.65 26.80
N GLY A 130 42.56 2.42 25.78
CA GLY A 130 41.19 2.47 25.27
C GLY A 130 40.21 3.25 26.15
N ILE A 131 38.95 2.80 26.18
CA ILE A 131 37.85 3.41 26.92
C ILE A 131 37.68 2.71 28.27
N ASP A 132 37.60 3.49 29.34
CA ASP A 132 37.23 3.02 30.67
C ASP A 132 35.70 3.07 30.78
N GLY A 133 35.03 1.91 30.82
CA GLY A 133 33.59 1.74 30.54
C GLY A 133 32.60 2.51 31.42
N GLY A 134 33.05 3.39 32.33
CA GLY A 134 32.22 4.26 33.15
C GLY A 134 31.46 5.34 32.37
N ASP A 135 31.85 5.64 31.12
CA ASP A 135 31.18 6.63 30.25
C ASP A 135 30.37 6.01 29.10
N LEU A 136 30.19 4.69 29.10
CA LEU A 136 29.59 3.95 27.98
C LEU A 136 28.18 4.43 27.64
N GLN A 137 27.35 4.70 28.65
CA GLN A 137 25.98 5.17 28.42
C GLN A 137 25.95 6.52 27.70
N LYS A 138 26.80 7.46 28.11
CA LYS A 138 26.93 8.78 27.47
C LYS A 138 27.40 8.68 26.03
N ARG A 139 28.30 7.74 25.74
CA ARG A 139 28.77 7.46 24.38
C ARG A 139 27.66 6.89 23.51
N ILE A 140 26.87 5.96 24.03
CA ILE A 140 25.71 5.40 23.31
C ILE A 140 24.68 6.50 23.03
N ASP A 141 24.43 7.38 24.00
CA ASP A 141 23.46 8.47 23.84
C ASP A 141 23.90 9.49 22.77
N LYS A 142 25.22 9.76 22.66
CA LYS A 142 25.76 10.71 21.69
C LYS A 142 26.06 10.12 20.29
N PHE A 143 26.68 8.95 20.23
CA PHE A 143 27.17 8.35 18.96
C PHE A 143 26.24 7.23 18.45
N GLY A 144 25.27 6.82 19.24
CA GLY A 144 24.40 5.68 18.93
C GLY A 144 25.00 4.34 19.35
N SER A 145 24.15 3.32 19.34
CA SER A 145 24.57 1.94 19.60
C SER A 145 25.21 1.34 18.35
N ASN A 146 26.39 0.74 18.49
CA ASN A 146 27.02 -0.07 17.43
C ASN A 146 26.33 -1.44 17.30
N LYS A 147 25.03 -1.43 16.99
CA LYS A 147 24.26 -2.63 16.68
C LYS A 147 23.68 -2.45 15.30
N ASN A 148 23.96 -3.40 14.41
CA ASN A 148 23.28 -3.43 13.13
C ASN A 148 21.77 -3.54 13.39
N PRO A 149 20.94 -2.79 12.65
CA PRO A 149 19.51 -2.99 12.72
C PRO A 149 19.26 -4.48 12.47
N PRO A 150 18.50 -5.17 13.34
CA PRO A 150 18.19 -6.56 13.10
C PRO A 150 17.52 -6.64 11.73
N GLU A 151 17.93 -7.60 10.91
CA GLU A 151 17.20 -7.91 9.69
C GLU A 151 15.74 -8.14 10.09
N ILE A 152 14.82 -7.45 9.42
CA ILE A 152 13.39 -7.63 9.68
C ILE A 152 13.07 -9.05 9.27
N ALA A 153 13.05 -9.97 10.24
CA ALA A 153 12.63 -11.33 10.01
C ALA A 153 11.19 -11.27 9.49
N THR A 154 11.01 -11.61 8.21
CA THR A 154 9.67 -11.84 7.68
C THR A 154 9.08 -12.99 8.48
N SER A 155 7.85 -12.80 8.98
CA SER A 155 7.17 -13.89 9.67
C SER A 155 7.06 -15.09 8.73
N HIS A 156 7.30 -16.30 9.23
CA HIS A 156 7.14 -17.53 8.46
C HIS A 156 5.73 -17.61 7.83
N TRP A 157 4.72 -17.03 8.49
CA TRP A 157 3.35 -16.92 7.98
C TRP A 157 3.21 -15.95 6.80
N THR A 158 3.97 -14.86 6.78
CA THR A 158 3.99 -13.93 5.64
C THR A 158 4.58 -14.61 4.41
N CYS A 159 5.69 -15.35 4.58
CA CYS A 159 6.29 -16.14 3.51
C CYS A 159 5.34 -17.23 2.99
N LEU A 160 4.64 -17.93 3.90
CA LEU A 160 3.66 -18.94 3.53
C LEU A 160 2.46 -18.34 2.77
N TRP A 161 1.96 -17.18 3.20
CA TRP A 161 0.87 -16.47 2.53
C TRP A 161 1.28 -16.00 1.13
N GLU A 162 2.50 -15.49 0.99
CA GLU A 162 3.06 -15.03 -0.27
C GLU A 162 3.28 -16.20 -1.26
N ALA A 163 3.68 -17.38 -0.77
CA ALA A 163 3.81 -18.58 -1.58
C ALA A 163 2.46 -19.24 -1.97
N LEU A 164 1.38 -18.98 -1.23
CA LEU A 164 0.05 -19.53 -1.51
C LEU A 164 -0.78 -18.69 -2.48
N TYR A 165 -0.40 -17.43 -2.71
CA TYR A 165 -1.09 -16.53 -3.64
C TYR A 165 -0.61 -16.66 -5.10
N ASP A 166 -0.13 -17.84 -5.50
CA ASP A 166 0.20 -18.14 -6.89
C ASP A 166 -1.05 -18.65 -7.62
N PHE A 167 -1.32 -18.11 -8.82
CA PHE A 167 -2.44 -18.48 -9.68
C PHE A 167 -2.50 -20.00 -9.94
N THR A 168 -1.34 -20.65 -10.05
CA THR A 168 -1.24 -22.09 -10.27
C THR A 168 -1.83 -22.90 -9.11
N ARG A 169 -1.60 -22.48 -7.87
CA ARG A 169 -2.14 -23.13 -6.66
C ARG A 169 -3.64 -22.87 -6.50
N ILE A 170 -4.10 -21.67 -6.86
CA ILE A 170 -5.53 -21.32 -6.84
C ILE A 170 -6.32 -22.25 -7.78
N VAL A 171 -5.82 -22.47 -9.00
CA VAL A 171 -6.47 -23.38 -9.96
C VAL A 171 -6.48 -24.82 -9.44
N LEU A 172 -5.41 -25.29 -8.81
CA LEU A 172 -5.35 -26.62 -8.20
C LEU A 172 -6.36 -26.80 -7.05
N VAL A 173 -6.54 -25.78 -6.19
CA VAL A 173 -7.55 -25.82 -5.12
C VAL A 173 -8.95 -25.91 -5.70
N ILE A 174 -9.26 -25.14 -6.74
CA ILE A 174 -10.56 -25.18 -7.42
C ILE A 174 -10.81 -26.56 -8.05
N ALA A 175 -9.80 -27.11 -8.74
CA ALA A 175 -9.88 -28.44 -9.35
C ALA A 175 -10.07 -29.55 -8.30
N PHE A 176 -9.35 -29.48 -7.18
CA PHE A 176 -9.48 -30.43 -6.07
C PHE A 176 -10.88 -30.38 -5.46
N VAL A 177 -11.41 -29.20 -5.16
CA VAL A 177 -12.78 -29.04 -4.64
C VAL A 177 -13.79 -29.57 -5.65
N GLY A 178 -13.63 -29.27 -6.93
CA GLY A 178 -14.48 -29.81 -8.00
C GLY A 178 -14.46 -31.34 -8.05
N SER A 179 -13.28 -31.95 -7.95
CA SER A 179 -13.10 -33.40 -7.93
C SER A 179 -13.77 -34.05 -6.73
N VAL A 180 -13.70 -33.43 -5.54
CA VAL A 180 -14.36 -33.94 -4.33
C VAL A 180 -15.88 -33.87 -4.47
N VAL A 181 -16.41 -32.73 -4.94
CA VAL A 181 -17.86 -32.56 -5.15
C VAL A 181 -18.39 -33.54 -6.19
N MET A 182 -17.67 -33.71 -7.30
CA MET A 182 -18.05 -34.65 -8.35
C MET A 182 -18.01 -36.10 -7.86
N GLY A 183 -16.98 -36.48 -7.10
CA GLY A 183 -16.87 -37.82 -6.52
C GLY A 183 -18.03 -38.14 -5.57
N ILE A 184 -18.38 -37.22 -4.67
CA ILE A 184 -19.53 -37.40 -3.76
C ILE A 184 -20.84 -37.51 -4.55
N MET A 185 -21.01 -36.71 -5.62
CA MET A 185 -22.22 -36.77 -6.45
C MET A 185 -22.34 -38.11 -7.20
N GLU A 186 -21.22 -38.68 -7.65
CA GLU A 186 -21.20 -39.97 -8.34
C GLU A 186 -21.55 -41.12 -7.41
N GLU A 187 -21.03 -41.14 -6.18
CA GLU A 187 -21.40 -42.12 -5.14
C GLU A 187 -22.90 -42.08 -4.83
N VAL A 188 -23.46 -40.88 -4.63
CA VAL A 188 -24.89 -40.69 -4.36
C VAL A 188 -25.76 -41.11 -5.55
N SER A 189 -25.31 -40.88 -6.78
CA SER A 189 -26.04 -41.30 -7.98
C SER A 189 -26.03 -42.82 -8.15
N LEU A 190 -24.91 -43.48 -7.85
CA LEU A 190 -24.80 -44.95 -7.89
C LEU A 190 -25.67 -45.63 -6.84
N GLU A 191 -25.76 -45.07 -5.63
CA GLU A 191 -26.70 -45.56 -4.60
C GLU A 191 -28.16 -45.43 -5.06
N SER A 192 -28.52 -44.37 -5.77
CA SER A 192 -29.90 -44.16 -6.28
C SER A 192 -30.28 -45.12 -7.43
N LEU A 193 -29.31 -45.56 -8.23
CA LEU A 193 -29.50 -46.50 -9.34
C LEU A 193 -29.54 -47.96 -8.90
N ASN A 194 -28.84 -48.30 -7.81
CA ASN A 194 -28.82 -49.66 -7.24
C ASN A 194 -30.02 -49.94 -6.32
N ALA A 195 -30.82 -48.91 -6.00
CA ALA A 195 -32.03 -48.98 -5.19
C ALA A 195 -33.33 -49.14 -6.02
N TYR A 196 -33.21 -49.22 -7.36
CA TYR A 196 -34.28 -49.52 -8.31
C TYR A 196 -34.02 -50.87 -9.00
#